data_AF-B9Z7T3-F1
#
_entry.id   AF-B9Z7T3-F1
#
_cell.length_a   1.000
_cell.length_b   1.000
_cell.length_c   1.000
_cell.angle_alpha   90.00
_cell.angle_beta   90.00
_cell.angle_gamma   90.00
#
_symmetry.space_group_name_H-M   'P 1'
#
loop_
_entity.id
_entity.type
_entity.pdbx_description
1 polymer ?
#
loop_
_entity_poly.entity_id
_entity_poly.type
_entity_poly.pdbx_seq_one_letter_code
_entity_poly.pdbx_strand_id
1 'polypeptide(L)'
;MILSAPAGLAATTDNSLTLAAGTNLDQIAQRDTQQTSGRRWLHNVGQHISLFVAGVKDSISLKLIAAKGKVQVQAQSDAMELTADRDVTITSCKGKVVVIAKEEILLTSGGGYIKLSGGNIDIHCPGTVSVKGAEHALSGPTSMNVPMTTMPISKDTPCHSQKLDWSSFPGEWLPFPASYQSRSLLGNQQLAVLHATQDNTESASVTASSPEKVNHMLMLAESWHMEESMADWSSQEHEVEDDADAN
;
A
#
# COMPACT_ATOMS: atom_id res chain seq x y z
N MET A 1 -2.63 -4.35 -31.70
CA MET A 1 -2.46 -2.96 -32.20
C MET A 1 -1.05 -2.50 -31.87
N ILE A 2 -0.39 -1.76 -32.76
CA ILE A 2 0.93 -1.14 -32.52
C ILE A 2 0.79 0.36 -32.79
N LEU A 3 1.26 1.19 -31.86
CA LEU A 3 1.34 2.64 -32.02
C LEU A 3 2.82 3.02 -32.04
N SER A 4 3.28 3.70 -33.09
CA SER A 4 4.67 4.13 -33.24
C SER A 4 4.72 5.52 -33.86
N ALA A 5 5.54 6.40 -33.28
CA ALA A 5 5.72 7.76 -33.74
C ALA A 5 7.18 8.20 -33.48
N PRO A 6 8.05 8.28 -34.50
CA PRO A 6 9.49 8.56 -34.33
C PRO A 6 9.80 9.89 -33.63
N ALA A 7 8.90 10.87 -33.76
CA ALA A 7 9.02 12.18 -33.11
C ALA A 7 8.34 12.24 -31.72
N GLY A 8 7.63 11.18 -31.31
CA GLY A 8 6.94 11.08 -30.01
C GLY A 8 5.43 10.81 -30.13
N LEU A 9 4.84 10.32 -29.05
CA LEU A 9 3.42 10.02 -28.91
C LEU A 9 2.89 10.66 -27.62
N ALA A 10 1.69 11.26 -27.69
CA ALA A 10 0.99 11.80 -26.54
C ALA A 10 -0.42 11.19 -26.44
N ALA A 11 -0.79 10.72 -25.26
CA ALA A 11 -2.14 10.25 -24.93
C ALA A 11 -2.69 11.12 -23.80
N THR A 12 -3.73 11.91 -24.08
CA THR A 12 -4.26 12.94 -23.18
C THR A 12 -5.78 12.91 -23.15
N THR A 13 -6.37 13.26 -22.01
CA THR A 13 -7.82 13.38 -21.82
C THR A 13 -8.08 14.35 -20.67
N ASP A 14 -9.18 15.10 -20.72
CA ASP A 14 -9.61 15.97 -19.62
C ASP A 14 -10.20 15.17 -18.45
N ASN A 15 -10.60 13.91 -18.71
CA ASN A 15 -11.14 13.00 -17.72
C ASN A 15 -10.09 11.94 -17.32
N SER A 16 -10.44 10.66 -17.34
CA SER A 16 -9.57 9.56 -16.88
C SER A 16 -8.86 8.83 -18.03
N LEU A 17 -7.59 8.49 -17.83
CA LEU A 17 -6.85 7.53 -18.65
C LEU A 17 -6.60 6.24 -17.84
N THR A 18 -7.08 5.11 -18.34
CA THR A 18 -6.88 3.79 -17.73
C THR A 18 -5.98 2.93 -18.62
N LEU A 19 -4.92 2.37 -18.03
CA LEU A 19 -4.06 1.37 -18.66
C LEU A 19 -4.20 0.07 -17.86
N ALA A 20 -4.63 -1.00 -18.52
CA ALA A 20 -4.81 -2.30 -17.90
C ALA A 20 -4.20 -3.39 -18.80
N ALA A 21 -3.57 -4.39 -18.16
CA ALA A 21 -3.03 -5.56 -18.82
C ALA A 21 -3.38 -6.79 -17.97
N GLY A 22 -3.73 -7.91 -18.61
CA GLY A 22 -4.01 -9.17 -17.91
C GLY A 22 -2.75 -9.83 -17.33
N THR A 23 -1.58 -9.46 -17.83
CA THR A 23 -0.27 -9.95 -17.38
C THR A 23 0.60 -8.80 -16.88
N ASN A 24 1.35 -8.15 -17.78
CA ASN A 24 2.38 -7.18 -17.45
C ASN A 24 2.09 -5.83 -18.10
N LEU A 25 2.48 -4.75 -17.41
CA LEU A 25 2.56 -3.41 -17.97
C LEU A 25 4.01 -2.93 -17.83
N ASP A 26 4.72 -2.90 -18.94
CA ASP A 26 6.13 -2.50 -18.99
C ASP A 26 6.27 -1.04 -19.44
N GLN A 27 6.86 -0.19 -18.59
CA GLN A 27 7.18 1.21 -18.89
C GLN A 27 8.69 1.37 -18.99
N ILE A 28 9.21 1.45 -20.21
CA ILE A 28 10.64 1.49 -20.48
C ILE A 28 11.00 2.82 -21.13
N ALA A 29 11.97 3.53 -20.56
CA ALA A 29 12.54 4.74 -21.12
C ALA A 29 14.07 4.64 -21.14
N GLN A 30 14.71 5.09 -22.21
CA GLN A 30 16.17 5.10 -22.31
C GLN A 30 16.82 6.18 -21.41
N ARG A 31 16.08 7.26 -21.15
CA ARG A 31 16.58 8.43 -20.40
C ARG A 31 15.90 8.56 -19.05
N ASP A 32 14.66 9.06 -19.04
CA ASP A 32 13.92 9.38 -17.82
C ASP A 32 12.48 8.87 -17.91
N THR A 33 11.98 8.28 -16.81
CA THR A 33 10.55 8.00 -16.62
C THR A 33 10.02 8.96 -15.56
N GLN A 34 9.08 9.82 -15.93
CA GLN A 34 8.52 10.85 -15.06
C GLN A 34 7.05 10.53 -14.78
N GLN A 35 6.69 10.44 -13.50
CA GLN A 35 5.30 10.31 -13.05
C GLN A 35 4.97 11.48 -12.13
N THR A 36 3.92 12.24 -12.44
CA THR A 36 3.49 13.41 -11.66
C THR A 36 1.98 13.34 -11.45
N SER A 37 1.55 13.63 -10.23
CA SER A 37 0.13 13.71 -9.87
C SER A 37 -0.13 15.00 -9.10
N GLY A 38 -1.25 15.66 -9.41
CA GLY A 38 -1.64 16.91 -8.75
C GLY A 38 -2.11 16.72 -7.30
N ARG A 39 -2.58 15.51 -6.93
CA ARG A 39 -3.15 15.25 -5.59
C ARG A 39 -2.52 14.07 -4.85
N ARG A 40 -2.45 12.90 -5.48
CA ARG A 40 -1.96 11.66 -4.83
C ARG A 40 -1.37 10.70 -5.83
N TRP A 41 -0.31 10.00 -5.41
CA TRP A 41 0.25 8.84 -6.12
C TRP A 41 0.04 7.63 -5.23
N LEU A 42 -0.69 6.63 -5.73
CA LEU A 42 -1.04 5.41 -5.01
C LEU A 42 -0.49 4.23 -5.79
N HIS A 43 0.31 3.39 -5.14
CA HIS A 43 0.91 2.21 -5.76
C HIS A 43 0.68 1.00 -4.84
N ASN A 44 -0.27 0.15 -5.23
CA ASN A 44 -0.65 -1.05 -4.49
C ASN A 44 -0.12 -2.27 -5.24
N VAL A 45 0.63 -3.14 -4.55
CA VAL A 45 1.27 -4.30 -5.17
C VAL A 45 0.96 -5.56 -4.36
N GLY A 46 0.69 -6.67 -5.04
CA GLY A 46 0.29 -7.92 -4.39
C GLY A 46 1.42 -8.75 -3.79
N GLN A 47 2.67 -8.56 -4.23
CA GLN A 47 3.83 -9.33 -3.75
C GLN A 47 4.92 -8.44 -3.15
N HIS A 48 5.62 -7.64 -3.96
CA HIS A 48 6.72 -6.80 -3.47
C HIS A 48 6.95 -5.59 -4.38
N ILE A 49 7.58 -4.55 -3.83
CA ILE A 49 8.10 -3.39 -4.57
C ILE A 49 9.62 -3.48 -4.52
N SER A 50 10.29 -3.34 -5.66
CA SER A 50 11.75 -3.23 -5.76
C SER A 50 12.14 -1.91 -6.40
N LEU A 51 12.90 -1.08 -5.68
CA LEU A 51 13.41 0.20 -6.15
C LEU A 51 14.93 0.15 -6.12
N PHE A 52 15.55 0.15 -7.31
CA PHE A 52 16.98 0.03 -7.46
C PHE A 52 17.53 1.13 -8.35
N VAL A 53 18.55 1.84 -7.87
CA VAL A 53 19.28 2.84 -8.64
C VAL A 53 20.65 2.24 -8.98
N ALA A 54 20.75 1.63 -10.15
CA ALA A 54 22.01 1.02 -10.63
C ALA A 54 23.13 2.04 -10.76
N GLY A 55 22.76 3.27 -11.15
CA GLY A 55 23.68 4.33 -11.46
C GLY A 55 24.32 4.18 -12.83
N VAL A 56 24.29 5.27 -13.61
CA VAL A 56 25.08 5.40 -14.83
C VAL A 56 25.79 6.75 -14.68
N LYS A 57 27.12 6.74 -14.52
CA LYS A 57 27.98 7.90 -14.17
C LYS A 57 27.94 8.33 -12.69
N ASP A 58 28.75 9.34 -12.38
CA ASP A 58 29.25 9.71 -11.03
C ASP A 58 28.22 10.27 -10.03
N SER A 59 26.92 10.26 -10.35
CA SER A 59 25.87 10.79 -9.47
C SER A 59 24.71 9.81 -9.34
N ILE A 60 24.68 9.07 -8.23
CA ILE A 60 23.71 8.01 -7.95
C ILE A 60 23.06 8.34 -6.62
N SER A 61 21.72 8.50 -6.59
CA SER A 61 21.00 8.76 -5.35
C SER A 61 19.55 8.29 -5.42
N LEU A 62 19.06 7.70 -4.33
CA LEU A 62 17.63 7.56 -4.06
C LEU A 62 17.20 8.67 -3.10
N LYS A 63 16.12 9.38 -3.42
CA LYS A 63 15.58 10.45 -2.57
C LYS A 63 14.10 10.20 -2.31
N LEU A 64 13.73 10.09 -1.04
CA LEU A 64 12.35 10.00 -0.56
C LEU A 64 12.10 11.20 0.36
N ILE A 65 11.41 12.22 -0.15
CA ILE A 65 11.27 13.52 0.51
C ILE A 65 9.80 13.91 0.59
N ALA A 66 9.31 14.21 1.79
CA ALA A 66 8.06 14.91 2.01
C ALA A 66 8.35 16.34 2.46
N ALA A 67 7.96 17.34 1.65
CA ALA A 67 8.17 18.75 1.98
C ALA A 67 7.38 19.20 3.21
N LYS A 68 6.20 18.61 3.41
CA LYS A 68 5.31 18.79 4.57
C LYS A 68 4.63 17.46 4.87
N GLY A 69 4.12 17.33 6.09
CA GLY A 69 3.41 16.13 6.54
C GLY A 69 4.33 15.07 7.13
N LYS A 70 3.71 13.99 7.60
CA LYS A 70 4.39 12.88 8.30
C LYS A 70 4.83 11.82 7.29
N VAL A 71 6.10 11.43 7.34
CA VAL A 71 6.60 10.22 6.67
C VAL A 71 6.39 9.03 7.60
N GLN A 72 5.86 7.93 7.06
CA GLN A 72 5.68 6.68 7.78
C GLN A 72 6.24 5.53 6.94
N VAL A 73 7.13 4.74 7.54
CA VAL A 73 7.67 3.51 6.96
C VAL A 73 7.45 2.41 8.00
N GLN A 74 6.84 1.30 7.59
CA GLN A 74 6.47 0.22 8.50
C GLN A 74 6.62 -1.12 7.79
N ALA A 75 7.25 -2.08 8.47
CA ALA A 75 7.11 -3.50 8.17
C ALA A 75 6.15 -4.07 9.22
N GLN A 76 4.93 -4.39 8.82
CA GLN A 76 3.85 -4.67 9.78
C GLN A 76 3.85 -6.10 10.33
N SER A 77 4.47 -7.03 9.60
CA SER A 77 4.54 -8.46 9.97
C SER A 77 5.95 -9.04 9.86
N ASP A 78 6.95 -8.23 9.51
CA ASP A 78 8.32 -8.68 9.26
C ASP A 78 9.34 -7.61 9.69
N ALA A 79 10.62 -7.93 9.55
CA ALA A 79 11.74 -7.08 9.91
C ALA A 79 11.88 -5.85 8.99
N MET A 80 12.54 -4.82 9.52
CA MET A 80 13.01 -3.66 8.77
C MET A 80 14.53 -3.56 8.92
N GLU A 81 15.23 -3.44 7.80
CA GLU A 81 16.69 -3.30 7.76
C GLU A 81 17.10 -2.01 7.05
N LEU A 82 18.00 -1.25 7.67
CA LEU A 82 18.64 -0.07 7.09
C LEU A 82 20.16 -0.22 7.21
N THR A 83 20.81 -0.45 6.07
CA THR A 83 22.26 -0.70 6.00
C THR A 83 22.91 0.27 5.02
N ALA A 84 24.09 0.79 5.38
CA ALA A 84 24.91 1.64 4.52
C ALA A 84 26.39 1.24 4.64
N ASP A 85 27.13 1.34 3.54
CA ASP A 85 28.60 1.15 3.52
C ASP A 85 29.34 2.29 4.25
N ARG A 86 28.73 3.47 4.26
CA ARG A 86 29.20 4.67 4.95
C ARG A 86 28.23 4.99 6.09
N ASP A 87 28.17 6.25 6.48
CA ASP A 87 27.44 6.67 7.67
C ASP A 87 25.92 6.52 7.52
N VAL A 88 25.26 6.04 8.58
CA VAL A 88 23.81 6.16 8.78
C VAL A 88 23.55 7.31 9.75
N THR A 89 22.83 8.34 9.31
CA THR A 89 22.50 9.51 10.13
C THR A 89 21.00 9.58 10.41
N ILE A 90 20.62 9.58 11.69
CA ILE A 90 19.24 9.79 12.15
C ILE A 90 19.21 11.08 12.95
N THR A 91 18.42 12.07 12.53
CA THR A 91 18.43 13.41 13.14
C THR A 91 17.02 13.98 13.25
N SER A 92 16.73 14.59 14.40
CA SER A 92 15.53 15.39 14.65
C SER A 92 15.95 16.81 15.01
N CYS A 93 15.79 17.77 14.09
CA CYS A 93 16.35 19.12 14.26
C CYS A 93 15.62 19.98 15.31
N LYS A 94 14.36 19.68 15.58
CA LYS A 94 13.49 20.49 16.47
C LYS A 94 12.74 19.66 17.51
N GLY A 95 12.96 18.35 17.53
CA GLY A 95 12.17 17.42 18.32
C GLY A 95 13.05 16.40 19.02
N LYS A 96 12.56 15.17 19.11
CA LYS A 96 13.23 14.04 19.74
C LYS A 96 13.40 12.88 18.77
N VAL A 97 14.37 12.01 19.06
CA VAL A 97 14.49 10.66 18.49
C VAL A 97 14.01 9.68 19.57
N VAL A 98 13.13 8.77 19.20
CA VAL A 98 12.56 7.77 20.11
C VAL A 98 12.82 6.40 19.51
N VAL A 99 13.57 5.57 20.24
CA VAL A 99 13.84 4.17 19.89
C VAL A 99 13.22 3.32 20.98
N ILE A 100 12.27 2.47 20.61
CA ILE A 100 11.53 1.60 21.54
C ILE A 100 11.57 0.21 20.94
N ALA A 101 11.91 -0.78 21.76
CA ALA A 101 11.84 -2.19 21.41
C ALA A 101 11.15 -2.96 22.53
N LYS A 102 10.46 -4.05 22.18
CA LYS A 102 9.82 -4.94 23.14
C LYS A 102 10.84 -5.81 23.89
N GLU A 103 11.83 -6.31 23.17
CA GLU A 103 12.77 -7.31 23.67
C GLU A 103 14.13 -6.69 24.00
N GLU A 104 14.76 -6.05 23.02
CA GLU A 104 16.12 -5.54 23.18
C GLU A 104 16.42 -4.32 22.31
N ILE A 105 17.23 -3.40 22.83
CA ILE A 105 17.97 -2.40 22.05
C ILE A 105 19.47 -2.64 22.25
N LEU A 106 20.20 -2.90 21.18
CA LEU A 106 21.65 -3.10 21.17
C LEU A 106 22.34 -2.04 20.32
N LEU A 107 23.28 -1.30 20.93
CA LEU A 107 24.13 -0.32 20.26
C LEU A 107 25.57 -0.78 20.39
N THR A 108 26.29 -0.98 19.28
CA THR A 108 27.64 -1.56 19.26
C THR A 108 28.59 -0.75 18.38
N SER A 109 29.87 -0.67 18.79
CA SER A 109 30.94 -0.07 18.02
C SER A 109 32.31 -0.52 18.53
N GLY A 110 33.20 -0.98 17.63
CA GLY A 110 34.59 -1.29 17.98
C GLY A 110 34.77 -2.31 19.12
N GLY A 111 33.81 -3.21 19.32
CA GLY A 111 33.80 -4.19 20.41
C GLY A 111 33.18 -3.72 21.73
N GLY A 112 32.86 -2.42 21.87
CA GLY A 112 32.04 -1.90 22.97
C GLY A 112 30.55 -1.93 22.63
N TYR A 113 29.69 -2.04 23.64
CA TYR A 113 28.24 -2.01 23.45
C TYR A 113 27.46 -1.43 24.65
N ILE A 114 26.26 -0.94 24.33
CA ILE A 114 25.19 -0.63 25.29
C ILE A 114 23.99 -1.50 24.93
N LYS A 115 23.47 -2.25 25.90
CA LYS A 115 22.32 -3.13 25.70
C LYS A 115 21.24 -2.83 26.73
N LEU A 116 20.00 -2.68 26.26
CA LEU A 116 18.82 -2.50 27.09
C LEU A 116 17.91 -3.71 26.88
N SER A 117 17.80 -4.58 27.89
CA SER A 117 16.93 -5.77 27.83
C SER A 117 16.52 -6.24 29.22
N GLY A 118 15.30 -6.80 29.33
CA GLY A 118 14.78 -7.34 30.60
C GLY A 118 14.71 -6.33 31.75
N GLY A 119 14.64 -5.03 31.46
CA GLY A 119 14.69 -3.96 32.46
C GLY A 119 16.09 -3.58 32.95
N ASN A 120 17.14 -4.21 32.41
CA ASN A 120 18.54 -3.94 32.74
C ASN A 120 19.21 -3.04 31.69
N ILE A 121 20.31 -2.40 32.09
CA ILE A 121 21.20 -1.63 31.21
C ILE A 121 22.60 -2.20 31.37
N ASP A 122 23.14 -2.79 30.31
CA ASP A 122 24.51 -3.31 30.27
C ASP A 122 25.40 -2.35 29.47
N ILE A 123 26.49 -1.88 30.08
CA ILE A 123 27.49 -1.01 29.44
C ILE A 123 28.84 -1.72 29.49
N HIS A 124 29.32 -2.21 28.35
CA HIS A 124 30.54 -3.00 28.26
C HIS A 124 31.49 -2.39 27.22
N CYS A 125 32.79 -2.33 27.53
CA CYS A 125 33.81 -1.98 26.54
C CYS A 125 35.16 -2.65 26.86
N PRO A 126 35.99 -2.92 25.83
CA PRO A 126 37.34 -3.46 26.04
C PRO A 126 38.32 -2.41 26.60
N GLY A 127 38.05 -1.13 26.36
CA GLY A 127 38.87 -0.01 26.82
C GLY A 127 38.31 0.63 28.09
N THR A 128 38.30 1.96 28.12
CA THR A 128 37.83 2.75 29.26
C THR A 128 36.40 3.25 29.07
N VAL A 129 35.55 3.09 30.09
CA VAL A 129 34.28 3.82 30.20
C VAL A 129 34.56 5.19 30.84
N SER A 130 34.40 6.28 30.10
CA SER A 130 34.58 7.65 30.60
C SER A 130 33.24 8.28 30.92
N VAL A 131 32.94 8.47 32.20
CA VAL A 131 31.71 9.14 32.67
C VAL A 131 32.08 10.50 33.25
N LYS A 132 31.55 11.58 32.69
CA LYS A 132 31.82 12.95 33.11
C LYS A 132 30.52 13.67 33.46
N GLY A 133 30.45 14.27 34.64
CA GLY A 133 29.31 15.05 35.11
C GLY A 133 29.68 15.83 36.37
N ALA A 134 28.91 16.88 36.69
CA ALA A 134 29.09 17.61 37.95
C ALA A 134 28.59 16.80 39.17
N GLU A 135 27.63 15.89 38.96
CA GLU A 135 27.03 15.04 39.97
C GLU A 135 26.63 13.67 39.37
N HIS A 136 26.66 12.63 40.18
CA HIS A 136 26.22 11.28 39.82
C HIS A 136 25.31 10.73 40.94
N ALA A 137 23.99 10.83 40.77
CA ALA A 137 23.01 10.34 41.75
C ALA A 137 22.57 8.89 41.40
N LEU A 138 22.78 7.96 42.33
CA LEU A 138 22.36 6.56 42.23
C LEU A 138 21.30 6.27 43.30
N SER A 139 20.05 6.71 43.04
CA SER A 139 18.96 6.75 44.05
C SER A 139 18.14 5.45 44.15
N GLY A 140 18.64 4.35 43.62
CA GLY A 140 17.91 3.08 43.52
C GLY A 140 17.09 2.93 42.24
N PRO A 141 16.46 1.75 42.03
CA PRO A 141 15.77 1.42 40.79
C PRO A 141 14.46 2.20 40.62
N THR A 142 14.13 2.54 39.37
CA THR A 142 12.84 3.11 38.96
C THR A 142 12.44 2.54 37.60
N SER A 143 11.20 2.72 37.16
CA SER A 143 10.70 2.21 35.88
C SER A 143 9.81 3.23 35.16
N MET A 144 9.77 3.12 33.84
CA MET A 144 8.89 3.91 32.98
C MET A 144 8.31 2.98 31.92
N ASN A 145 6.98 2.92 31.82
CA ASN A 145 6.29 2.15 30.80
C ASN A 145 5.94 3.06 29.61
N VAL A 146 6.36 2.67 28.41
CA VAL A 146 6.02 3.39 27.18
C VAL A 146 5.09 2.52 26.36
N PRO A 147 3.86 2.98 26.04
CA PRO A 147 2.94 2.19 25.23
C PRO A 147 3.53 1.97 23.84
N MET A 148 3.66 0.71 23.44
CA MET A 148 4.08 0.36 22.08
C MET A 148 2.92 0.57 21.10
N THR A 149 3.26 1.04 19.90
CA THR A 149 2.29 1.10 18.79
C THR A 149 1.83 -0.31 18.46
N THR A 150 0.52 -0.56 18.53
CA THR A 150 -0.08 -1.80 18.05
C THR A 150 -0.08 -1.79 16.53
N MET A 151 0.65 -2.71 15.91
CA MET A 151 0.53 -2.92 14.47
C MET A 151 -0.89 -3.42 14.16
N PRO A 152 -1.48 -3.00 13.03
CA PRO A 152 -2.85 -3.39 12.66
C PRO A 152 -3.00 -4.89 12.35
N ILE A 153 -1.89 -5.64 12.28
CA ILE A 153 -1.90 -7.08 12.04
C ILE A 153 -1.87 -7.79 13.39
N SER A 154 -3.06 -8.16 13.89
CA SER A 154 -3.16 -9.17 14.94
C SER A 154 -3.15 -10.56 14.29
N LYS A 155 -2.58 -11.57 14.96
CA LYS A 155 -2.63 -12.98 14.49
C LYS A 155 -4.06 -13.47 14.25
N ASP A 156 -5.05 -12.80 14.84
CA ASP A 156 -6.47 -13.16 14.83
C ASP A 156 -7.32 -12.21 13.98
N THR A 157 -6.71 -11.21 13.32
CA THR A 157 -7.42 -10.27 12.44
C THR A 157 -6.97 -10.51 11.00
N PRO A 158 -7.76 -11.26 10.21
CA PRO A 158 -7.40 -11.48 8.82
C PRO A 158 -7.38 -10.14 8.07
N CYS A 159 -6.25 -9.85 7.42
CA CYS A 159 -6.07 -8.66 6.60
C CYS A 159 -6.72 -8.91 5.24
N HIS A 160 -7.88 -8.30 5.01
CA HIS A 160 -8.57 -8.39 3.73
C HIS A 160 -8.22 -7.19 2.85
N SER A 161 -7.27 -7.40 1.93
CA SER A 161 -7.11 -6.52 0.78
C SER A 161 -8.00 -7.04 -0.33
N GLN A 162 -9.09 -6.33 -0.65
CA GLN A 162 -9.88 -6.66 -1.84
C GLN A 162 -9.22 -6.08 -3.08
N LYS A 163 -8.85 -6.98 -4.00
CA LYS A 163 -8.52 -6.64 -5.38
C LYS A 163 -9.84 -6.37 -6.09
N LEU A 164 -9.97 -5.21 -6.72
CA LEU A 164 -11.09 -4.96 -7.64
C LEU A 164 -10.90 -5.88 -8.85
N ASP A 165 -11.76 -6.90 -8.93
CA ASP A 165 -11.78 -7.87 -10.01
C ASP A 165 -12.85 -7.46 -11.03
N TRP A 166 -12.40 -7.09 -12.22
CA TRP A 166 -13.25 -6.65 -13.32
C TRP A 166 -13.49 -7.75 -14.35
N SER A 167 -13.05 -8.99 -14.07
CA SER A 167 -13.08 -10.11 -15.02
C SER A 167 -14.47 -10.60 -15.41
N SER A 168 -15.51 -10.21 -14.66
CA SER A 168 -16.90 -10.55 -14.94
C SER A 168 -17.71 -9.47 -15.66
N PHE A 169 -17.10 -8.32 -16.01
CA PHE A 169 -17.81 -7.28 -16.78
C PHE A 169 -17.84 -7.62 -18.27
N PRO A 170 -19.03 -7.74 -18.91
CA PRO A 170 -19.13 -7.88 -20.35
C PRO A 170 -18.57 -6.62 -21.02
N GLY A 171 -17.64 -6.79 -21.97
CA GLY A 171 -16.90 -5.70 -22.61
C GLY A 171 -17.74 -4.66 -23.37
N GLU A 172 -19.03 -4.90 -23.58
CA GLU A 172 -19.97 -4.00 -24.27
C GLU A 172 -20.65 -2.99 -23.32
N TRP A 173 -20.48 -3.14 -22.01
CA TRP A 173 -21.22 -2.39 -20.99
C TRP A 173 -20.52 -1.17 -20.39
N LEU A 174 -19.39 -0.73 -20.97
CA LEU A 174 -18.77 0.54 -20.56
C LEU A 174 -18.68 1.58 -21.69
N PRO A 175 -19.82 2.13 -22.15
CA PRO A 175 -19.86 3.45 -22.76
C PRO A 175 -20.11 4.51 -21.67
N PHE A 176 -19.24 5.50 -21.52
CA PHE A 176 -19.48 6.67 -20.64
C PHE A 176 -20.82 7.35 -21.03
N PRO A 177 -21.62 8.03 -20.17
CA PRO A 177 -21.20 8.84 -19.01
C PRO A 177 -22.22 8.88 -17.82
N ALA A 178 -21.88 8.40 -16.62
CA ALA A 178 -22.67 8.73 -15.43
C ALA A 178 -21.82 8.69 -14.17
N SER A 179 -22.07 9.65 -13.27
CA SER A 179 -21.48 9.72 -11.93
C SER A 179 -21.66 8.40 -11.19
N TYR A 180 -20.57 7.76 -10.81
CA TYR A 180 -20.60 6.51 -10.06
C TYR A 180 -20.71 6.81 -8.57
N GLN A 181 -21.68 6.20 -7.89
CA GLN A 181 -21.57 6.00 -6.46
C GLN A 181 -21.13 4.56 -6.24
N SER A 182 -19.98 4.36 -5.59
CA SER A 182 -19.61 3.04 -5.09
C SER A 182 -19.90 2.97 -3.60
N ARG A 183 -20.78 2.05 -3.20
CA ARG A 183 -21.00 1.76 -1.78
C ARG A 183 -20.26 0.51 -1.39
N SER A 184 -19.54 0.58 -0.28
CA SER A 184 -18.90 -0.59 0.35
C SER A 184 -19.78 -1.04 1.51
N LEU A 185 -20.36 -2.23 1.39
CA LEU A 185 -21.27 -2.84 2.37
C LEU A 185 -20.61 -4.05 3.01
N LEU A 186 -20.73 -4.18 4.34
CA LEU A 186 -20.39 -5.39 5.10
C LEU A 186 -21.69 -5.93 5.69
N GLY A 187 -22.21 -7.01 5.11
CA GLY A 187 -23.61 -7.41 5.30
C GLY A 187 -24.57 -6.30 4.86
N ASN A 188 -25.52 -5.91 5.71
CA ASN A 188 -26.44 -4.77 5.47
C ASN A 188 -25.93 -3.43 6.01
N GLN A 189 -24.73 -3.40 6.61
CA GLN A 189 -24.19 -2.19 7.20
C GLN A 189 -23.30 -1.45 6.18
N GLN A 190 -23.68 -0.19 5.89
CA GLN A 190 -22.94 0.69 5.00
C GLN A 190 -21.67 1.18 5.67
N LEU A 191 -20.50 0.82 5.14
CA LEU A 191 -19.20 1.22 5.68
C LEU A 191 -18.71 2.54 5.09
N ALA A 192 -18.93 2.76 3.80
CA ALA A 192 -18.58 4.00 3.12
C ALA A 192 -19.38 4.20 1.84
N VAL A 193 -19.72 5.45 1.53
CA VAL A 193 -20.20 5.88 0.21
C VAL A 193 -19.09 6.69 -0.42
N LEU A 194 -18.60 6.26 -1.57
CA LEU A 194 -17.68 7.05 -2.38
C LEU A 194 -18.48 7.66 -3.52
N HIS A 195 -18.43 8.99 -3.59
CA HIS A 195 -19.02 9.75 -4.68
C HIS A 195 -17.93 9.99 -5.72
N ALA A 196 -18.16 9.52 -6.95
CA ALA A 196 -17.40 9.94 -8.11
C ALA A 196 -18.32 10.83 -8.95
N THR A 197 -18.05 12.14 -8.92
CA THR A 197 -18.58 13.08 -9.91
C THR A 197 -17.58 13.21 -11.05
N GLN A 198 -18.04 13.70 -12.20
CA GLN A 198 -17.24 13.85 -13.42
C GLN A 198 -15.90 14.59 -13.19
N ASP A 199 -15.85 15.46 -12.18
CA ASP A 199 -14.69 16.32 -11.88
C ASP A 199 -13.93 15.95 -10.59
N ASN A 200 -14.31 14.88 -9.88
CA ASN A 200 -13.63 14.53 -8.63
C ASN A 200 -13.73 13.03 -8.30
N THR A 201 -12.59 12.35 -8.32
CA THR A 201 -12.47 10.95 -7.88
C THR A 201 -12.06 10.90 -6.42
N GLU A 202 -12.96 10.59 -5.50
CA GLU A 202 -12.56 10.33 -4.11
C GLU A 202 -11.98 8.92 -3.97
N SER A 203 -11.08 8.71 -3.01
CA SER A 203 -10.66 7.35 -2.62
C SER A 203 -10.64 7.32 -1.11
N ALA A 204 -11.34 6.35 -0.51
CA ALA A 204 -11.25 6.07 0.91
C ALA A 204 -10.76 4.64 1.12
N SER A 205 -9.90 4.47 2.11
CA SER A 205 -9.58 3.17 2.67
C SER A 205 -10.72 2.75 3.60
N VAL A 206 -11.26 1.56 3.40
CA VAL A 206 -12.27 0.97 4.30
C VAL A 206 -11.61 -0.17 5.06
N THR A 207 -11.73 -0.16 6.39
CA THR A 207 -11.24 -1.22 7.28
C THR A 207 -12.45 -1.97 7.82
N ALA A 208 -12.55 -3.26 7.54
CA ALA A 208 -13.59 -4.13 8.07
C ALA A 208 -13.03 -4.97 9.22
N SER A 209 -13.83 -5.16 10.28
CA SER A 209 -13.47 -5.98 11.44
C SER A 209 -13.83 -7.46 11.26
N SER A 210 -14.41 -7.86 10.13
CA SER A 210 -14.78 -9.25 9.82
C SER A 210 -14.35 -9.65 8.40
N PRO A 211 -14.10 -10.95 8.14
CA PRO A 211 -13.67 -11.49 6.85
C PRO A 211 -14.77 -11.61 5.80
N GLU A 212 -15.96 -11.05 6.06
CA GLU A 212 -17.08 -11.17 5.15
C GLU A 212 -16.79 -10.45 3.83
N LYS A 213 -17.33 -11.00 2.73
CA LYS A 213 -17.22 -10.38 1.41
C LYS A 213 -17.83 -8.98 1.48
N VAL A 214 -16.98 -7.96 1.35
CA VAL A 214 -17.43 -6.58 1.10
C VAL A 214 -18.01 -6.57 -0.30
N ASN A 215 -19.30 -6.25 -0.40
CA ASN A 215 -19.97 -6.11 -1.67
C ASN A 215 -19.80 -4.65 -2.14
N HIS A 216 -19.32 -4.49 -3.37
CA HIS A 216 -19.18 -3.21 -4.03
C HIS A 216 -20.30 -3.06 -5.05
N MET A 217 -21.24 -2.14 -4.77
CA MET A 217 -22.30 -1.81 -5.71
C MET A 217 -21.90 -0.57 -6.50
N LEU A 218 -21.91 -0.67 -7.82
CA LEU A 218 -21.68 0.45 -8.73
C LEU A 218 -23.05 0.95 -9.22
N MET A 219 -23.43 2.19 -8.92
CA MET A 219 -24.64 2.77 -9.50
C MET A 219 -24.35 3.48 -10.81
N LEU A 220 -25.11 3.13 -11.85
CA LEU A 220 -25.41 3.99 -12.98
C LEU A 220 -26.67 4.79 -12.63
N ALA A 221 -26.78 6.02 -13.13
CA ALA A 221 -27.91 6.87 -12.79
C ALA A 221 -29.23 6.17 -13.13
N GLU A 222 -30.11 6.13 -12.13
CA GLU A 222 -31.52 5.73 -12.15
C GLU A 222 -31.81 4.22 -12.03
N SER A 223 -32.02 3.82 -10.76
CA SER A 223 -32.73 2.62 -10.23
C SER A 223 -31.90 1.46 -9.68
N TRP A 224 -32.45 0.84 -8.63
CA TRP A 224 -31.86 -0.27 -7.89
C TRP A 224 -32.25 -1.59 -8.55
N HIS A 225 -31.27 -2.37 -8.99
CA HIS A 225 -31.48 -3.78 -9.29
C HIS A 225 -30.68 -4.63 -8.30
N MET A 226 -31.39 -5.41 -7.49
CA MET A 226 -30.82 -6.59 -6.82
C MET A 226 -31.04 -7.77 -7.77
N GLU A 227 -29.97 -8.35 -8.27
CA GLU A 227 -30.04 -9.64 -8.96
C GLU A 227 -29.52 -10.71 -7.99
N GLU A 228 -30.45 -11.40 -7.34
CA GLU A 228 -30.20 -12.72 -6.77
C GLU A 228 -30.56 -13.74 -7.85
N SER A 229 -29.56 -14.37 -8.47
CA SER A 229 -29.80 -15.63 -9.18
C SER A 229 -28.67 -16.63 -8.93
N MET A 230 -29.01 -17.70 -8.20
CA MET A 230 -28.33 -18.99 -8.28
C MET A 230 -28.80 -19.63 -9.58
N ALA A 231 -27.88 -19.89 -10.52
CA ALA A 231 -28.21 -20.71 -11.67
C ALA A 231 -28.37 -22.17 -11.22
N ASP A 232 -29.61 -22.66 -11.27
CA ASP A 232 -29.95 -24.09 -11.20
C ASP A 232 -29.76 -24.70 -12.59
N TRP A 233 -29.02 -25.82 -12.65
CA TRP A 233 -28.53 -26.46 -13.88
C TRP A 233 -29.22 -27.81 -14.14
N SER A 234 -30.49 -27.98 -13.79
CA SER A 234 -31.25 -29.20 -14.09
C SER A 234 -32.52 -28.94 -14.90
N SER A 235 -32.37 -28.60 -16.18
CA SER A 235 -33.24 -29.06 -17.28
C SER A 235 -32.93 -28.28 -18.56
N GLN A 236 -32.08 -28.84 -19.42
CA GLN A 236 -32.14 -28.55 -20.85
C GLN A 236 -32.48 -29.85 -21.56
N GLU A 237 -33.76 -30.03 -21.86
CA GLU A 237 -34.18 -31.00 -22.87
C GLU A 237 -33.74 -30.47 -24.25
N HIS A 238 -33.12 -31.37 -25.02
CA HIS A 238 -32.77 -31.19 -26.42
C HIS A 238 -34.04 -31.15 -27.26
N GLU A 239 -34.22 -30.13 -28.09
CA GLU A 239 -34.96 -30.26 -29.34
C GLU A 239 -34.00 -30.00 -30.51
N VAL A 240 -33.84 -31.06 -31.31
CA VAL A 240 -33.20 -31.07 -32.62
C VAL A 240 -34.29 -30.76 -33.63
N GLU A 241 -34.09 -29.78 -34.50
CA GLU A 241 -34.95 -29.58 -35.67
C GLU A 241 -34.13 -29.82 -36.95
N ASP A 242 -34.60 -30.82 -37.70
CA ASP A 242 -34.12 -31.31 -38.99
C ASP A 242 -34.39 -30.30 -40.11
N ASP A 243 -33.41 -30.13 -41.01
CA ASP A 243 -33.59 -29.54 -42.34
C ASP A 243 -34.25 -30.57 -43.28
N ALA A 244 -35.40 -30.22 -43.88
CA ALA A 244 -35.93 -30.92 -45.06
C ALA A 244 -36.79 -30.01 -45.96
N ASP A 245 -36.23 -29.74 -47.15
CA ASP A 245 -36.83 -29.68 -48.49
C ASP A 245 -38.06 -28.81 -48.85
N ALA A 246 -37.78 -27.92 -49.83
CA ALA A 246 -38.48 -27.69 -51.09
C ALA A 246 -40.01 -27.46 -51.13
N ASN A 247 -40.41 -26.26 -51.58
CA ASN A 247 -40.88 -26.03 -52.96
C ASN A 247 -40.94 -24.52 -53.28
#